data_AF-A0A1J5PD16-F1
#
_entry.id   AF-A0A1J5PD16-F1
#
_cell.length_a   1.000
_cell.length_b   1.000
_cell.length_c   1.000
_cell.angle_alpha   90.00
_cell.angle_beta   90.00
_cell.angle_gamma   90.00
#
_symmetry.space_group_name_H-M   'P 1'
#
loop_
_entity.id
_entity.type
_entity.pdbx_description
1 polymer ?
#
loop_
_entity_poly.entity_id
_entity_poly.type
_entity_poly.pdbx_seq_one_letter_code
_entity_poly.pdbx_strand_id
1 'polypeptide(L)'
;MSLGVAIGALTFTGSVIAFLKLSGRMSGAPIILPARHVINIVLGLALVFFIVHMVISVSAVDFWLIVILALALGALLIIPIGGADMPVVISMLNSYSGWAAAGIGFTLGNSALIITGALVGSSGAILSYIMCHAMNRSFISVILGGFGGETAAAGGAAAEARPVKLGSADDAAFIMKNAQKVIIVPGRLINIVVG
;
A
#
# COMPACT_ATOMS: atom_id res chain seq x y z
N MET A 1 18.38 -7.20 15.76
CA MET A 1 17.82 -8.34 14.97
C MET A 1 16.30 -8.39 14.98
N SER A 2 15.63 -8.35 16.14
CA SER A 2 14.15 -8.45 16.26
C SER A 2 13.36 -7.42 15.44
N LEU A 3 13.81 -6.16 15.41
CA LEU A 3 13.10 -5.10 14.68
C LEU A 3 13.17 -5.28 13.16
N GLY A 4 14.37 -5.57 12.63
CA GLY A 4 14.57 -5.76 11.19
C GLY A 4 13.81 -6.96 10.65
N VAL A 5 13.78 -8.07 11.39
CA VAL A 5 12.99 -9.25 10.99
C VAL A 5 11.49 -9.00 11.09
N ALA A 6 11.01 -8.27 12.10
CA ALA A 6 9.59 -7.93 12.22
C ALA A 6 9.11 -7.06 11.04
N ILE A 7 9.84 -6.00 10.72
CA ILE A 7 9.50 -5.12 9.57
C ILE A 7 9.61 -5.90 8.25
N GLY A 8 10.64 -6.73 8.10
CA GLY A 8 10.83 -7.57 6.90
C GLY A 8 9.70 -8.59 6.71
N ALA A 9 9.31 -9.30 7.77
CA ALA A 9 8.23 -10.29 7.74
C ALA A 9 6.87 -9.64 7.41
N LEU A 10 6.57 -8.50 8.04
CA LEU A 10 5.38 -7.70 7.74
C LEU A 10 5.36 -7.28 6.27
N THR A 11 6.48 -6.77 5.77
CA THR A 11 6.63 -6.30 4.39
C THR A 11 6.47 -7.44 3.38
N PHE A 12 7.03 -8.60 3.69
CA PHE A 12 6.96 -9.80 2.86
C PHE A 12 5.52 -10.26 2.66
N THR A 13 4.79 -10.49 3.75
CA THR A 13 3.37 -10.90 3.67
C THR A 13 2.49 -9.82 3.05
N GLY A 14 2.71 -8.56 3.39
CA GLY A 14 1.99 -7.45 2.76
C GLY A 14 2.17 -7.42 1.25
N SER A 15 3.40 -7.64 0.77
CA SER A 15 3.71 -7.67 -0.67
C SER A 15 3.07 -8.88 -1.37
N VAL A 16 3.02 -10.04 -0.72
CA VAL A 16 2.32 -11.22 -1.23
C VAL A 16 0.83 -10.94 -1.41
N ILE A 17 0.17 -10.33 -0.42
CA ILE A 17 -1.27 -9.98 -0.54
C ILE A 17 -1.50 -8.94 -1.63
N ALA A 18 -0.64 -7.92 -1.73
CA ALA A 18 -0.72 -6.92 -2.79
C ALA A 18 -0.57 -7.56 -4.19
N PHE A 19 0.37 -8.50 -4.34
CA PHE A 19 0.54 -9.28 -5.57
C PHE A 19 -0.68 -10.14 -5.90
N LEU A 20 -1.25 -10.84 -4.91
CA LEU A 20 -2.44 -11.67 -5.13
C LEU A 20 -3.65 -10.84 -5.60
N LYS A 21 -3.82 -9.63 -5.06
CA LYS A 21 -4.87 -8.70 -5.50
C LYS A 21 -4.64 -8.15 -6.89
N LEU A 22 -3.41 -7.76 -7.24
CA LEU A 22 -3.10 -7.21 -8.57
C LEU A 22 -3.07 -8.28 -9.66
N SER A 23 -2.71 -9.52 -9.33
CA SER A 23 -2.75 -10.65 -10.26
C SER A 23 -4.16 -11.21 -10.48
N GLY A 24 -5.19 -10.65 -9.84
CA GLY A 24 -6.57 -11.11 -9.95
C GLY A 24 -6.87 -12.44 -9.24
N ARG A 25 -5.89 -13.03 -8.55
CA ARG A 25 -6.07 -14.26 -7.74
C ARG A 25 -6.84 -14.03 -6.45
N MET A 26 -6.90 -12.78 -5.99
CA MET A 26 -7.69 -12.32 -4.87
C MET A 26 -8.54 -11.13 -5.31
N SER A 27 -9.75 -10.99 -4.74
CA SER A 27 -10.62 -9.85 -5.05
C SER A 27 -9.93 -8.53 -4.75
N GLY A 28 -10.01 -7.59 -5.69
CA GLY A 28 -9.54 -6.21 -5.50
C GLY A 28 -10.47 -5.38 -4.60
N ALA A 29 -11.63 -5.90 -4.21
CA ALA A 29 -12.53 -5.23 -3.28
C ALA A 29 -11.94 -5.23 -1.85
N PRO A 30 -12.12 -4.16 -1.07
CA PRO A 30 -11.80 -4.14 0.35
C PRO A 30 -12.53 -5.28 1.09
N ILE A 31 -11.80 -6.22 1.68
CA ILE A 31 -12.38 -7.26 2.54
C ILE A 31 -12.31 -6.75 3.98
N ILE A 32 -13.47 -6.42 4.55
CA ILE A 32 -13.57 -5.78 5.87
C ILE A 32 -13.89 -6.85 6.91
N LEU A 33 -12.94 -7.12 7.81
CA LEU A 33 -13.16 -7.98 8.96
C LEU A 33 -13.88 -7.22 10.09
N PRO A 34 -14.81 -7.85 10.83
CA PRO A 34 -15.39 -7.26 12.03
C PRO A 34 -14.29 -7.00 13.07
N ALA A 35 -14.30 -5.82 13.70
CA ALA A 35 -13.32 -5.39 14.70
C ALA A 35 -11.84 -5.33 14.25
N ARG A 36 -11.56 -5.13 12.94
CA ARG A 36 -10.20 -5.06 12.37
C ARG A 36 -9.22 -4.17 13.14
N HIS A 37 -9.67 -3.00 13.61
CA HIS A 37 -8.81 -2.04 14.29
C HIS A 37 -8.38 -2.58 15.65
N VAL A 38 -9.28 -3.26 16.37
CA VAL A 38 -8.97 -3.90 17.65
C VAL A 38 -7.98 -5.05 17.44
N ILE A 39 -8.23 -5.91 16.44
CA ILE A 39 -7.33 -7.03 16.12
C ILE A 39 -5.93 -6.52 15.77
N ASN A 40 -5.83 -5.51 14.90
CA ASN A 40 -4.54 -4.94 14.49
C ASN A 40 -3.82 -4.24 15.64
N ILE A 41 -4.54 -3.54 16.52
CA ILE A 41 -3.96 -2.90 17.71
C ILE A 41 -3.45 -3.97 18.67
N VAL A 42 -4.24 -5.01 18.95
CA VAL A 42 -3.84 -6.11 19.85
C VAL A 42 -2.60 -6.83 19.30
N LEU A 43 -2.58 -7.15 18.02
CA LEU A 43 -1.42 -7.77 17.37
C LEU A 43 -0.20 -6.85 17.37
N GLY A 44 -0.39 -5.54 17.15
CA GLY A 44 0.69 -4.55 17.22
C GLY A 44 1.27 -4.43 18.63
N LEU A 45 0.42 -4.39 19.66
CA LEU A 45 0.86 -4.35 21.06
C LEU A 45 1.56 -5.65 21.45
N ALA A 46 1.03 -6.81 21.03
CA ALA A 46 1.66 -8.10 21.25
C ALA A 46 3.05 -8.16 20.59
N LEU A 47 3.18 -7.66 19.36
CA LEU A 47 4.45 -7.59 18.65
C LEU A 47 5.48 -6.74 19.42
N VAL A 48 5.09 -5.55 19.88
CA VAL A 48 5.97 -4.68 20.69
C VAL A 48 6.35 -5.36 22.00
N PHE A 49 5.39 -5.98 22.68
CA PHE A 49 5.64 -6.73 23.92
C PHE A 49 6.68 -7.83 23.71
N PHE A 50 6.54 -8.67 22.68
CA PHE A 50 7.51 -9.73 22.41
C PHE A 50 8.87 -9.19 21.97
N ILE A 51 8.92 -8.07 21.24
CA ILE A 51 10.20 -7.41 20.90
C ILE A 51 10.94 -6.97 22.17
N VAL A 52 10.25 -6.32 23.11
CA VAL A 52 10.84 -5.88 24.38
C VAL A 52 11.21 -7.08 25.25
N HIS A 53 10.33 -8.08 25.34
CA HIS A 53 10.59 -9.29 26.10
C HIS A 53 11.81 -10.04 25.58
N MET A 54 11.99 -10.13 24.25
CA MET A 54 13.16 -10.77 23.63
C MET A 54 14.48 -10.08 24.00
N VAL A 55 14.48 -8.76 24.23
CA VAL A 55 15.69 -8.02 24.66
C VAL A 55 16.10 -8.44 26.07
N ILE A 56 15.16 -8.85 26.91
CA ILE A 56 15.39 -9.23 28.31
C ILE A 56 15.65 -10.75 28.44
N SER A 57 14.82 -11.57 27.79
CA SER A 57 14.80 -13.03 27.93
C SER A 57 15.81 -13.73 27.01
N VAL A 58 16.16 -13.11 25.87
CA VAL A 58 16.94 -13.71 24.77
C VAL A 58 16.38 -15.09 24.34
N SER A 59 15.07 -15.28 24.46
CA SER A 59 14.42 -16.55 24.12
C SER A 59 14.25 -16.73 22.61
N ALA A 60 14.59 -17.92 22.10
CA ALA A 60 14.31 -18.31 20.72
C ALA A 60 12.80 -18.40 20.42
N VAL A 61 11.98 -18.67 21.44
CA VAL A 61 10.52 -18.73 21.29
C VAL A 61 9.96 -17.35 20.96
N ASP A 62 10.44 -16.30 21.63
CA ASP A 62 10.01 -14.92 21.38
C ASP A 62 10.36 -14.48 19.95
N PHE A 63 11.53 -14.90 19.45
CA PHE A 63 11.93 -14.63 18.07
C PHE A 63 10.93 -15.21 17.05
N TRP A 64 10.55 -16.49 17.20
CA TRP A 64 9.58 -17.11 16.29
C TRP A 64 8.17 -16.53 16.43
N LEU A 65 7.76 -16.16 17.65
CA LEU A 65 6.49 -15.47 17.87
C LEU A 65 6.45 -14.10 17.18
N ILE A 66 7.54 -13.33 17.25
CA ILE A 66 7.67 -12.06 16.53
C ILE A 66 7.48 -12.26 15.03
N VAL A 67 8.12 -13.29 14.44
CA VAL A 67 7.99 -13.60 13.01
C VAL A 67 6.55 -13.93 12.64
N ILE A 68 5.90 -14.83 13.38
CA ILE A 68 4.51 -15.25 13.11
C ILE A 68 3.54 -14.07 13.25
N LEU A 69 3.69 -13.28 14.32
CA LEU A 69 2.86 -12.09 14.55
C LEU A 69 3.06 -11.04 13.46
N ALA A 70 4.30 -10.79 13.04
CA ALA A 70 4.60 -9.85 11.97
C ALA A 70 4.02 -10.31 10.62
N LEU A 71 4.10 -11.60 10.30
CA LEU A 71 3.48 -12.19 9.11
C LEU A 71 1.96 -12.03 9.12
N ALA A 72 1.32 -12.35 10.24
CA ALA A 72 -0.13 -12.20 10.40
C ALA A 72 -0.55 -10.73 10.28
N LEU A 73 0.17 -9.82 10.95
CA LEU A 73 -0.10 -8.39 10.91
C LEU A 73 0.08 -7.82 9.49
N GLY A 74 1.12 -8.23 8.77
CA GLY A 74 1.35 -7.83 7.38
C GLY A 74 0.19 -8.21 6.46
N ALA A 75 -0.35 -9.43 6.60
CA ALA A 75 -1.53 -9.83 5.84
C ALA A 75 -2.77 -9.01 6.23
N LEU A 76 -3.05 -8.89 7.53
CA LEU A 76 -4.27 -8.24 8.04
C LEU A 76 -4.31 -6.73 7.77
N LEU A 77 -3.16 -6.05 7.66
CA LEU A 77 -3.10 -4.64 7.32
C LEU A 77 -3.42 -4.37 5.84
N ILE A 78 -3.06 -5.27 4.92
CA ILE A 78 -3.21 -5.05 3.46
C ILE A 78 -4.55 -5.57 2.91
N ILE A 79 -5.14 -6.59 3.54
CA ILE A 79 -6.45 -7.16 3.16
C ILE A 79 -7.59 -6.09 3.06
N PRO A 80 -7.73 -5.12 3.97
CA PRO A 80 -8.80 -4.12 3.89
C PRO A 80 -8.54 -3.00 2.86
N ILE A 81 -7.36 -2.94 2.25
CA ILE A 81 -7.04 -1.86 1.30
C ILE A 81 -7.60 -2.21 -0.09
N GLY A 82 -8.22 -1.24 -0.76
CA GLY A 82 -8.81 -1.43 -2.09
C GLY A 82 -7.75 -1.57 -3.19
N GLY A 83 -8.10 -2.29 -4.26
CA GLY A 83 -7.22 -2.51 -5.43
C GLY A 83 -6.77 -1.22 -6.12
N ALA A 84 -7.59 -0.16 -6.07
CA ALA A 84 -7.26 1.14 -6.64
C ALA A 84 -6.10 1.85 -5.90
N ASP A 85 -5.95 1.61 -4.59
CA ASP A 85 -4.91 2.23 -3.77
C ASP A 85 -3.65 1.35 -3.64
N MET A 86 -3.67 0.14 -4.22
CA MET A 86 -2.55 -0.82 -4.16
C MET A 86 -1.20 -0.26 -4.64
N PRO A 87 -1.11 0.60 -5.68
CA PRO A 87 0.17 1.18 -6.08
C PRO A 87 0.85 1.96 -4.95
N VAL A 88 0.06 2.69 -4.14
CA VAL A 88 0.58 3.43 -2.98
C VAL A 88 1.09 2.46 -1.91
N VAL A 89 0.33 1.39 -1.65
CA VAL A 89 0.71 0.35 -0.68
C VAL A 89 2.04 -0.31 -1.07
N ILE A 90 2.25 -0.58 -2.36
CA ILE A 90 3.49 -1.21 -2.84
C ILE A 90 4.68 -0.27 -2.63
N SER A 91 4.53 1.01 -2.94
CA SER A 91 5.57 2.02 -2.67
C SER A 91 5.88 2.12 -1.16
N MET A 92 4.86 2.00 -0.32
CA MET A 92 4.99 1.98 1.13
C MET A 92 5.75 0.75 1.64
N LEU A 93 5.38 -0.43 1.17
CA LEU A 93 6.07 -1.69 1.49
C LEU A 93 7.53 -1.64 1.01
N ASN A 94 7.82 -1.00 -0.13
CA ASN A 94 9.18 -0.75 -0.58
C ASN A 94 9.97 0.11 0.44
N SER A 95 9.38 1.18 0.97
CA SER A 95 9.99 1.98 2.04
C SER A 95 10.32 1.11 3.27
N TYR A 96 9.37 0.29 3.72
CA TYR A 96 9.57 -0.60 4.88
C TYR A 96 10.68 -1.63 4.66
N SER A 97 10.83 -2.16 3.44
CA SER A 97 11.94 -3.04 3.11
C SER A 97 13.31 -2.36 3.28
N GLY A 98 13.43 -1.07 2.93
CA GLY A 98 14.63 -0.27 3.14
C GLY A 98 14.95 -0.06 4.62
N TRP A 99 13.95 0.29 5.43
CA TRP A 99 14.11 0.42 6.88
C TRP A 99 14.47 -0.91 7.57
N ALA A 100 13.91 -2.02 7.10
CA ALA A 100 14.28 -3.36 7.56
C ALA A 100 15.75 -3.67 7.25
N ALA A 101 16.20 -3.39 6.02
CA ALA A 101 17.59 -3.56 5.61
C ALA A 101 18.56 -2.70 6.43
N ALA A 102 18.20 -1.44 6.70
CA ALA A 102 18.99 -0.56 7.56
C ALA A 102 19.07 -1.09 9.01
N GLY A 103 17.96 -1.56 9.57
CA GLY A 103 17.93 -2.14 10.92
C GLY A 103 18.75 -3.43 11.06
N ILE A 104 18.77 -4.26 10.02
CA ILE A 104 19.67 -5.43 9.95
C ILE A 104 21.13 -4.98 9.80
N GLY A 105 21.38 -3.96 8.96
CA GLY A 105 22.69 -3.34 8.78
C GLY A 105 23.31 -2.85 10.09
N PHE A 106 22.53 -2.19 10.95
CA PHE A 106 22.97 -1.81 12.30
C PHE A 106 23.32 -3.00 13.17
N THR A 107 22.57 -4.11 13.06
CA THR A 107 22.89 -5.30 13.86
C THR A 107 24.14 -6.02 13.36
N LEU A 108 24.39 -5.99 12.05
CA LEU A 108 25.57 -6.62 11.43
C LEU A 108 26.81 -5.70 11.40
N GLY A 109 26.68 -4.44 11.84
CA GLY A 109 27.74 -3.43 11.70
C GLY A 109 28.12 -3.13 10.24
N ASN A 110 27.20 -3.34 9.29
CA ASN A 110 27.49 -3.19 7.86
C ASN A 110 26.99 -1.84 7.33
N SER A 111 27.93 -0.92 7.14
CA SER A 111 27.65 0.44 6.64
C SER A 111 26.98 0.45 5.26
N ALA A 112 27.29 -0.51 4.38
CA ALA A 112 26.66 -0.58 3.06
C ALA A 112 25.14 -0.85 3.18
N LEU A 113 24.74 -1.80 4.04
CA LEU A 113 23.31 -2.09 4.29
C LEU A 113 22.60 -0.92 4.97
N ILE A 114 23.28 -0.21 5.88
CA ILE A 114 22.71 0.96 6.56
C ILE A 114 22.43 2.07 5.54
N ILE A 115 23.43 2.42 4.72
CA ILE A 115 23.33 3.52 3.74
C ILE A 115 22.30 3.19 2.66
N THR A 116 22.39 2.00 2.07
CA THR A 116 21.47 1.58 1.01
C THR A 116 20.05 1.42 1.53
N GLY A 117 19.86 0.84 2.71
CA GLY A 117 18.55 0.71 3.35
C GLY A 117 17.90 2.05 3.66
N ALA A 118 18.66 3.01 4.21
CA ALA A 118 18.15 4.36 4.48
C ALA A 118 17.78 5.12 3.18
N LEU A 119 18.57 4.97 2.12
CA LEU A 119 18.30 5.59 0.82
C LEU A 119 17.02 5.02 0.18
N VAL A 120 16.86 3.70 0.18
CA VAL A 120 15.63 3.05 -0.34
C VAL A 120 14.42 3.41 0.52
N GLY A 121 14.58 3.39 1.85
CA GLY A 121 13.52 3.71 2.81
C GLY A 121 12.99 5.14 2.65
N SER A 122 13.89 6.12 2.60
CA SER A 122 13.52 7.53 2.41
C SER A 122 12.90 7.80 1.04
N SER A 123 13.48 7.25 -0.04
CA SER A 123 12.93 7.37 -1.40
C SER A 123 11.51 6.81 -1.51
N GLY A 124 11.27 5.62 -0.96
CA GLY A 124 9.93 5.01 -0.95
C GLY A 124 8.90 5.81 -0.15
N ALA A 125 9.30 6.43 0.96
CA ALA A 125 8.40 7.28 1.75
C ALA A 125 7.98 8.53 0.98
N ILE A 126 8.93 9.20 0.32
CA ILE A 126 8.68 10.39 -0.50
C ILE A 126 7.77 10.05 -1.68
N LEU A 127 8.06 8.95 -2.39
CA LEU A 127 7.23 8.50 -3.51
C LEU A 127 5.79 8.23 -3.07
N SER A 128 5.62 7.51 -1.95
CA SER A 128 4.29 7.21 -1.40
C SER A 128 3.51 8.48 -1.04
N TYR A 129 4.19 9.48 -0.49
CA TYR A 129 3.58 10.78 -0.19
C TYR A 129 3.11 11.51 -1.47
N ILE A 130 3.97 11.59 -2.49
CA ILE A 130 3.63 12.24 -3.77
C ILE A 130 2.46 11.52 -4.46
N MET A 131 2.43 10.19 -4.41
CA MET A 131 1.33 9.40 -4.98
C MET A 131 0.00 9.68 -4.26
N CYS A 132 -0.01 9.71 -2.92
CA CYS A 132 -1.21 10.08 -2.14
C CYS A 132 -1.69 11.49 -2.50
N HIS A 133 -0.77 12.46 -2.59
CA HIS A 133 -1.10 13.83 -2.95
C HIS A 133 -1.67 13.94 -4.37
N ALA A 134 -1.07 13.24 -5.33
CA ALA A 134 -1.56 13.20 -6.71
C ALA A 134 -2.96 12.57 -6.83
N MET A 135 -3.34 11.66 -5.91
CA MET A 135 -4.65 11.05 -5.84
C MET A 135 -5.67 11.87 -5.02
N ASN A 136 -5.28 13.04 -4.50
CA ASN A 136 -6.08 13.87 -3.59
C ASN A 136 -6.65 13.09 -2.40
N ARG A 137 -5.90 12.10 -1.89
CA ARG A 137 -6.25 11.28 -0.72
C ARG A 137 -5.18 11.39 0.34
N SER A 138 -5.58 11.48 1.61
CA SER A 138 -4.63 11.48 2.71
C SER A 138 -3.98 10.10 2.86
N PHE A 139 -2.68 10.09 3.18
CA PHE A 139 -1.91 8.89 3.46
C PHE A 139 -2.55 7.99 4.53
N ILE A 140 -3.14 8.62 5.55
CA ILE A 140 -3.84 7.96 6.64
C ILE A 140 -5.10 7.25 6.14
N SER A 141 -5.87 7.87 5.22
CA SER A 141 -7.07 7.26 4.61
C SER A 141 -6.74 6.01 3.81
N VAL A 142 -5.58 5.99 3.15
CA VAL A 142 -5.10 4.84 2.36
C VAL A 142 -4.69 3.68 3.29
N ILE A 143 -3.93 3.96 4.35
CA ILE A 143 -3.43 2.91 5.27
C ILE A 143 -4.54 2.34 6.15
N LEU A 144 -5.48 3.17 6.61
CA LEU A 144 -6.60 2.71 7.45
C LEU A 144 -7.69 2.00 6.66
N GLY A 145 -7.54 1.84 5.34
CA GLY A 145 -8.46 1.05 4.52
C GLY A 145 -9.90 1.53 4.59
N GLY A 146 -10.13 2.83 4.42
CA GLY A 146 -11.47 3.40 4.36
C GLY A 146 -11.96 4.06 5.64
N PHE A 147 -11.26 5.10 6.09
CA PHE A 147 -11.97 6.28 6.57
C PHE A 147 -12.16 7.21 5.37
N GLY A 148 -13.44 7.50 5.10
CA GLY A 148 -13.89 8.31 3.98
C GLY A 148 -13.09 9.59 3.83
N GLY A 149 -12.97 10.04 2.58
CA GLY A 149 -12.35 11.33 2.29
C GLY A 149 -12.89 12.39 3.23
N GLU A 150 -11.97 13.13 3.86
CA GLU A 150 -12.27 14.42 4.48
C GLU A 150 -12.74 15.36 3.37
N THR A 151 -14.01 15.23 2.96
CA THR A 151 -14.87 16.16 2.18
C THR A 151 -16.11 15.51 1.55
N ALA A 152 -16.38 14.22 1.75
CA ALA A 152 -17.71 13.70 1.42
C ALA A 152 -18.68 14.01 2.57
N ALA A 153 -19.20 15.24 2.56
CA ALA A 153 -20.45 15.54 3.25
C ALA A 153 -21.46 14.43 2.94
N ALA A 154 -22.14 13.95 3.98
CA ALA A 154 -23.29 13.07 3.86
C ALA A 154 -24.44 13.81 3.15
N GLY A 155 -24.30 14.01 1.85
CA GLY A 155 -25.36 14.34 0.93
C GLY A 155 -25.43 13.19 -0.05
N GLY A 156 -26.56 12.48 -0.08
CA GLY A 156 -26.81 11.51 -1.14
C GLY A 156 -26.55 12.21 -2.47
N ALA A 157 -25.49 11.78 -3.16
CA ALA A 157 -25.33 12.12 -4.56
C ALA A 157 -26.52 11.47 -5.25
N ALA A 158 -27.60 12.23 -5.42
CA ALA A 158 -28.53 11.98 -6.52
C ALA A 158 -27.63 11.69 -7.71
N ALA A 159 -27.80 10.52 -8.31
CA ALA A 159 -27.14 10.18 -9.55
C ALA A 159 -27.63 11.21 -10.58
N GLU A 160 -26.95 12.35 -10.64
CA GLU A 160 -27.17 13.35 -11.65
C GLU A 160 -26.74 12.65 -12.93
N ALA A 161 -27.72 12.14 -13.66
CA ALA A 161 -27.57 11.54 -14.96
C ALA A 161 -27.07 12.64 -15.89
N ARG A 162 -25.78 12.94 -15.82
CA ARG A 162 -25.12 13.84 -16.75
C ARG A 162 -25.35 13.24 -18.13
N PRO A 163 -25.99 13.97 -19.06
CA PRO A 163 -26.29 13.44 -20.38
C PRO A 163 -24.97 13.08 -21.06
N VAL A 164 -24.70 11.78 -21.17
CA VAL A 164 -23.51 11.26 -21.82
C VAL A 164 -23.77 11.36 -23.33
N LYS A 165 -23.02 12.19 -24.03
CA LYS A 165 -23.05 12.26 -25.49
C LYS A 165 -22.21 11.12 -26.04
N LEU A 166 -22.87 10.06 -26.49
CA LEU A 166 -22.23 8.97 -27.24
C LEU A 166 -21.93 9.46 -28.66
N GLY A 167 -20.70 9.27 -29.13
CA GLY A 167 -20.28 9.60 -30.49
C GLY A 167 -19.66 8.39 -31.18
N SER A 168 -19.75 8.32 -32.51
CA SER A 168 -19.14 7.24 -33.30
C SER A 168 -17.64 7.47 -33.49
N ALA A 169 -16.91 6.42 -33.89
CA ALA A 169 -15.49 6.53 -34.22
C ALA A 169 -15.24 7.49 -35.40
N ASP A 170 -16.17 7.54 -36.36
CA ASP A 170 -16.10 8.42 -37.52
C ASP A 170 -16.24 9.90 -37.13
N ASP A 171 -17.12 10.20 -36.17
CA ASP A 171 -17.27 11.57 -35.62
C ASP A 171 -16.00 12.01 -34.90
N ALA A 172 -15.38 11.11 -34.13
CA ALA A 172 -14.11 11.39 -33.45
C ALA A 172 -12.99 11.65 -34.47
N ALA A 173 -12.91 10.86 -35.55
CA ALA A 173 -11.93 11.05 -36.62
C ALA A 173 -12.13 12.39 -37.35
N PHE A 174 -13.39 12.76 -37.63
CA PHE A 174 -13.71 14.05 -38.25
C PHE A 174 -13.32 15.24 -37.38
N ILE A 175 -13.62 15.18 -36.07
CA ILE A 175 -13.24 16.24 -35.11
C ILE A 175 -11.72 16.33 -35.00
N MET A 176 -11.01 15.21 -34.91
CA MET A 176 -9.55 15.19 -34.84
C MET A 176 -8.90 15.73 -36.12
N LYS A 177 -9.45 15.45 -37.31
CA LYS A 177 -8.93 15.95 -38.59
C LYS A 177 -9.04 17.48 -38.72
N ASN A 178 -10.08 18.07 -38.14
CA ASN A 178 -10.31 19.51 -38.18
C ASN A 178 -9.71 20.26 -36.97
N ALA A 179 -9.11 19.55 -36.01
CA ALA A 179 -8.50 20.16 -34.84
C ALA A 179 -7.11 20.72 -35.15
N GLN A 180 -6.84 21.95 -34.71
CA GLN A 180 -5.51 22.58 -34.84
C GLN A 180 -4.51 22.07 -33.79
N LYS A 181 -4.99 21.59 -32.64
CA LYS A 181 -4.16 21.04 -31.56
C LYS A 181 -4.90 19.89 -30.88
N VAL A 182 -4.22 18.76 -30.75
CA VAL A 182 -4.74 17.56 -30.10
C VAL A 182 -3.83 17.20 -28.93
N ILE A 183 -4.42 16.95 -27.76
CA ILE A 183 -3.71 16.44 -26.58
C ILE A 183 -4.31 15.08 -26.24
N ILE A 184 -3.49 14.05 -26.23
CA ILE A 184 -3.89 12.68 -25.87
C ILE A 184 -3.55 12.47 -24.39
N VAL A 185 -4.55 12.11 -23.59
CA VAL A 185 -4.37 11.77 -22.17
C VAL A 185 -4.58 10.27 -22.02
N PRO A 186 -3.51 9.44 -22.07
CA PRO A 186 -3.65 8.00 -21.97
C PRO A 186 -4.04 7.59 -20.55
N GLY A 187 -5.03 6.70 -20.45
CA GLY A 187 -5.43 6.05 -19.20
C GLY A 187 -4.96 4.60 -19.13
N ARG A 188 -5.12 3.97 -17.96
CA ARG A 188 -4.77 2.55 -17.73
C ARG A 188 -5.42 1.59 -18.76
N LEU A 189 -6.62 1.91 -19.25
CA LEU A 189 -7.34 1.09 -20.22
C LEU A 189 -6.63 0.98 -21.58
N ILE A 190 -5.97 2.04 -22.05
CA ILE A 190 -5.25 2.01 -23.33
C ILE A 190 -4.08 1.03 -23.25
N ASN A 191 -3.35 1.00 -22.13
CA ASN A 191 -2.23 0.07 -21.94
C ASN A 191 -2.66 -1.40 -21.80
N ILE A 192 -3.90 -1.68 -21.37
CA ILE A 192 -4.41 -3.06 -21.26
C ILE A 192 -4.86 -3.60 -22.62
N VAL A 193 -5.37 -2.74 -23.50
CA VAL A 193 -5.91 -3.14 -24.81
C VAL A 193 -4.81 -3.31 -25.87
N VAL A 194 -3.69 -2.62 -25.70
CA VAL A 194 -2.56 -2.62 -26.65
C VAL A 194 -1.45 -3.61 -26.27
N GLY A 195 -1.44 -4.09 -25.02
CA GLY A 195 -0.43 -5.00 -24.47
C GLY A 195 -0.74 -6.49 -24.63
#